data_AF-A0A535ERX9-F1
#
_entry.id   AF-A0A535ERX9-F1
#
_cell.length_a   1.000
_cell.length_b   1.000
_cell.length_c   1.000
_cell.angle_alpha   90.00
_cell.angle_beta   90.00
_cell.angle_gamma   90.00
#
_symmetry.space_group_name_H-M   'P 1'
#
loop_
_entity.id
_entity.type
_entity.pdbx_description
1 polymer ?
#
loop_
_entity_poly.entity_id
_entity_poly.type
_entity_poly.pdbx_seq_one_letter_code
_entity_poly.pdbx_strand_id
1 'polypeptide(L)'
;MIPGRWTASRAAALAAFAVAWLAAGLGVYLALGAHRSPLATKANKPEEVQAPAGPLQRLPGTLYLVQDGTLYRLQRGTFTPLLNASGNATWTMPAVSPSGQDLVVVRREYAYSDLYLVDAAGNVQQQLTHDASSTVERNHWALYPRLSADGSTLWFDYDPKDVYNSYNVVMAVWSMPLGANKTSQMRKWTIPNDYTGGDVQPVPLASGGVIYTKYALDTTANKILGQLWLSERAGSEGTPLTPASDDCSQPALSPDGQRLAMICTGGTQLVTIQVATFDGSALGPRQVLASGQVAAQPTWAPDGLSLVYLAAQGISGHFQLWQQPLPPRPSPSAAAATPIPTRTAAEASPSPTSTPTPLPAPVQLTTNLDFDATSTIAWHV
;
A
#
# COMPACT_ATOMS: atom_id res chain seq x y z
N MET A 1 5.85 2.22 -67.46
CA MET A 1 5.19 2.72 -66.24
C MET A 1 3.95 3.49 -66.67
N ILE A 2 2.75 2.93 -66.46
CA ILE A 2 1.49 3.65 -66.66
C ILE A 2 0.97 3.98 -65.26
N PRO A 3 0.80 5.25 -64.88
CA PRO A 3 0.16 5.58 -63.62
C PRO A 3 -1.30 5.16 -63.73
N GLY A 4 -1.73 4.21 -62.89
CA GLY A 4 -3.11 3.73 -62.87
C GLY A 4 -4.06 4.90 -62.61
N ARG A 5 -4.81 5.32 -63.63
CA ARG A 5 -5.85 6.35 -63.51
C ARG A 5 -6.88 5.87 -62.50
N TRP A 6 -7.04 6.62 -61.43
CA TRP A 6 -8.09 6.41 -60.44
C TRP A 6 -9.46 6.55 -61.12
N THR A 7 -10.25 5.49 -61.11
CA THR A 7 -11.63 5.57 -61.59
C THR A 7 -12.49 6.27 -60.54
N ALA A 8 -13.47 7.05 -60.96
CA ALA A 8 -14.41 7.74 -60.07
C ALA A 8 -15.08 6.76 -59.08
N SER A 9 -15.30 5.52 -59.50
CA SER A 9 -15.81 4.43 -58.66
C SER A 9 -14.88 4.03 -57.51
N ARG A 10 -13.55 4.01 -57.72
CA ARG A 10 -12.58 3.67 -56.68
C ARG A 10 -12.41 4.81 -55.68
N ALA A 11 -12.45 6.06 -56.15
CA ALA A 11 -12.46 7.24 -55.29
C ALA A 11 -13.73 7.29 -54.42
N ALA A 12 -14.91 7.00 -55.01
CA ALA A 12 -16.17 6.94 -54.27
C ALA A 12 -16.18 5.81 -53.23
N ALA A 13 -15.66 4.63 -53.56
CA ALA A 13 -15.56 3.52 -52.62
C ALA A 13 -14.64 3.83 -51.43
N LEU A 14 -13.49 4.48 -51.67
CA LEU A 14 -12.58 4.88 -50.60
C LEU A 14 -13.15 6.02 -49.74
N ALA A 15 -13.86 6.97 -50.33
CA ALA A 15 -14.58 8.00 -49.59
C ALA A 15 -15.68 7.38 -48.70
N ALA A 16 -16.46 6.44 -49.22
CA ALA A 16 -17.47 5.71 -48.45
C ALA A 16 -16.84 4.91 -47.30
N PHE A 17 -15.69 4.25 -47.55
CA PHE A 17 -14.97 3.52 -46.51
C PHE A 17 -14.41 4.46 -45.42
N ALA A 18 -13.83 5.60 -45.80
CA ALA A 18 -13.36 6.61 -44.84
C ALA A 18 -14.50 7.19 -43.99
N VAL A 19 -15.66 7.46 -44.58
CA VAL A 19 -16.86 7.91 -43.86
C VAL A 19 -17.35 6.83 -42.90
N ALA A 20 -17.42 5.56 -43.33
CA ALA A 20 -17.82 4.46 -42.47
C ALA A 20 -16.84 4.26 -41.30
N TRP A 21 -15.53 4.41 -41.55
CA TRP A 21 -14.49 4.28 -40.53
C TRP A 21 -14.54 5.42 -39.50
N LEU A 22 -14.72 6.66 -39.97
CA LEU A 22 -14.91 7.83 -39.09
C LEU A 22 -16.22 7.73 -38.30
N ALA A 23 -17.32 7.31 -38.93
CA ALA A 23 -18.61 7.16 -38.27
C ALA A 23 -18.59 6.02 -37.24
N ALA A 24 -17.92 4.90 -37.52
CA ALA A 24 -17.72 3.83 -36.56
C ALA A 24 -16.83 4.28 -35.39
N GLY A 25 -15.71 4.96 -35.69
CA GLY A 25 -14.82 5.51 -34.67
C GLY A 25 -15.54 6.50 -33.75
N LEU A 26 -16.10 7.58 -34.30
CA LEU A 26 -16.85 8.57 -33.51
C LEU A 26 -18.07 7.95 -32.83
N GLY A 27 -18.81 7.08 -33.52
CA GLY A 27 -20.00 6.43 -32.98
C GLY A 27 -19.69 5.56 -31.77
N VAL A 28 -18.61 4.78 -31.83
CA VAL A 28 -18.14 3.98 -30.67
C VAL A 28 -17.69 4.89 -29.53
N TYR A 29 -16.94 5.96 -29.80
CA TYR A 29 -16.53 6.92 -28.77
C TYR A 29 -17.71 7.65 -28.12
N LEU A 30 -18.71 8.05 -28.91
CA LEU A 30 -19.91 8.72 -28.42
C LEU A 30 -20.82 7.75 -27.65
N ALA A 31 -20.96 6.50 -28.10
CA ALA A 31 -21.71 5.48 -27.39
C ALA A 31 -21.03 5.12 -26.05
N LEU A 32 -19.72 4.88 -26.06
CA LEU A 32 -18.93 4.69 -24.83
C LEU A 32 -18.97 5.93 -23.92
N GLY A 33 -18.97 7.13 -24.51
CA GLY A 33 -19.15 8.40 -23.80
C GLY A 33 -20.53 8.53 -23.15
N ALA A 34 -21.59 8.09 -23.82
CA ALA A 34 -22.97 8.09 -23.32
C ALA A 34 -23.22 7.01 -22.24
N HIS A 35 -22.39 5.96 -22.21
CA HIS A 35 -22.38 4.95 -21.15
C HIS A 35 -21.44 5.29 -19.99
N ARG A 36 -20.80 6.47 -19.98
CA ARG A 36 -20.12 6.95 -18.78
C ARG A 36 -21.18 7.22 -17.72
N SER A 37 -21.15 6.44 -16.64
CA SER A 37 -21.83 6.84 -15.41
C SER A 37 -21.46 8.28 -15.08
N PRO A 38 -22.38 9.08 -14.50
CA PRO A 38 -22.03 10.41 -14.03
C PRO A 38 -20.76 10.27 -13.20
N LEU A 39 -19.69 10.92 -13.67
CA LEU A 39 -18.41 10.97 -12.97
C LEU A 39 -18.73 11.21 -11.51
N ALA A 40 -18.22 10.35 -10.62
CA ALA A 40 -18.25 10.62 -9.19
C ALA A 40 -17.90 12.10 -9.02
N THR A 41 -18.78 12.84 -8.34
CA THR A 41 -18.57 14.28 -8.09
C THR A 41 -17.13 14.49 -7.68
N LYS A 42 -16.39 15.35 -8.39
CA LYS A 42 -14.96 15.51 -8.11
C LYS A 42 -14.77 15.75 -6.62
N ALA A 43 -13.93 14.94 -5.99
CA ALA A 43 -13.63 15.07 -4.57
C ALA A 43 -13.05 16.46 -4.27
N ASN A 44 -13.30 16.93 -3.05
CA ASN A 44 -12.70 18.17 -2.56
C ASN A 44 -11.20 17.96 -2.39
N LYS A 45 -10.43 19.05 -2.49
CA LYS A 45 -9.04 19.00 -2.09
C LYS A 45 -8.92 18.97 -0.56
N PRO A 46 -8.00 18.19 0.03
CA PRO A 46 -7.81 18.10 1.47
C PRO A 46 -7.63 19.45 2.15
N GLU A 47 -6.87 20.37 1.55
CA GLU A 47 -6.59 21.71 2.09
C GLU A 47 -7.79 22.66 2.05
N GLU A 48 -8.81 22.37 1.24
CA GLU A 48 -10.04 23.15 1.15
C GLU A 48 -11.06 22.74 2.22
N VAL A 49 -10.89 21.56 2.82
CA VAL A 49 -11.76 21.06 3.89
C VAL A 49 -11.24 21.56 5.23
N GLN A 50 -11.88 22.61 5.75
CA GLN A 50 -11.72 22.97 7.16
C GLN A 50 -12.34 21.87 8.03
N ALA A 51 -11.51 21.10 8.74
CA ALA A 51 -12.02 20.14 9.71
C ALA A 51 -12.51 20.89 10.96
N PRO A 52 -13.82 20.91 11.27
CA PRO A 52 -14.29 21.42 12.56
C PRO A 52 -13.67 20.62 13.71
N ALA A 53 -13.79 21.12 14.95
CA ALA A 53 -13.37 20.38 16.14
C ALA A 53 -13.91 18.94 16.11
N GLY A 54 -13.02 17.94 16.08
CA GLY A 54 -13.42 16.58 15.73
C GLY A 54 -12.30 15.53 15.87
N PRO A 55 -12.58 14.25 15.51
CA PRO A 55 -11.63 13.15 15.64
C PRO A 55 -10.29 13.39 14.94
N LEU A 56 -10.29 14.05 13.78
CA LEU A 56 -9.09 14.42 13.02
C LEU A 56 -8.10 15.26 13.84
N GLN A 57 -8.59 16.18 14.68
CA GLN A 57 -7.72 17.05 15.51
C GLN A 57 -7.07 16.30 16.68
N ARG A 58 -7.61 15.12 17.03
CA ARG A 58 -7.12 14.28 18.13
C ARG A 58 -6.11 13.22 17.68
N LEU A 59 -5.85 13.10 16.37
CA LEU A 59 -4.85 12.18 15.88
C LEU A 59 -3.47 12.58 16.43
N PRO A 60 -2.73 11.66 17.06
CA PRO A 60 -1.38 11.94 17.50
C PRO A 60 -0.47 12.22 16.30
N GLY A 61 0.49 13.13 16.48
CA GLY A 61 1.55 13.41 15.52
C GLY A 61 1.10 13.83 14.13
N THR A 62 1.80 13.33 13.12
CA THR A 62 1.76 13.79 11.73
C THR A 62 1.58 12.62 10.77
N LEU A 63 0.53 12.71 9.96
CA LEU A 63 0.22 11.77 8.88
C LEU A 63 0.65 12.33 7.53
N TYR A 64 1.14 11.47 6.66
CA TYR A 64 1.46 11.79 5.27
C TYR A 64 0.69 10.84 4.36
N LEU A 65 -0.09 11.41 3.45
CA LEU A 65 -0.99 10.69 2.56
C LEU A 65 -1.18 11.46 1.27
N VAL A 66 -1.68 10.79 0.23
CA VAL A 66 -1.65 11.31 -1.14
C VAL A 66 -3.07 11.37 -1.70
N GLN A 67 -3.34 12.44 -2.46
CA GLN A 67 -4.51 12.57 -3.31
C GLN A 67 -4.07 13.13 -4.66
N ASP A 68 -4.47 12.47 -5.76
CA ASP A 68 -4.23 12.95 -7.13
C ASP A 68 -2.74 13.28 -7.37
N GLY A 69 -1.85 12.43 -6.83
CA GLY A 69 -0.39 12.60 -6.93
C GLY A 69 0.20 13.77 -6.13
N THR A 70 -0.57 14.45 -5.29
CA THR A 70 -0.08 15.47 -4.36
C THR A 70 0.09 14.86 -2.97
N LEU A 71 1.28 15.02 -2.39
CA LEU A 71 1.57 14.59 -1.02
C LEU A 71 1.09 15.65 -0.03
N TYR A 72 0.27 15.22 0.91
CA TYR A 72 -0.26 16.05 2.00
C TYR A 72 0.33 15.64 3.33
N ARG A 73 0.57 16.66 4.18
CA ARG A 73 0.78 16.49 5.61
C ARG A 73 -0.52 16.80 6.35
N LEU A 74 -1.01 15.87 7.15
CA LEU A 74 -2.13 16.05 8.07
C LEU A 74 -1.59 16.14 9.50
N GLN A 75 -1.79 17.28 10.14
CA GLN A 75 -1.39 17.50 11.53
C GLN A 75 -2.44 18.34 12.25
N ARG A 76 -2.89 17.88 13.43
CA ARG A 76 -3.92 18.57 14.24
C ARG A 76 -5.18 18.95 13.44
N GLY A 77 -5.60 18.07 12.55
CA GLY A 77 -6.79 18.25 11.70
C GLY A 77 -6.62 19.17 10.49
N THR A 78 -5.42 19.70 10.24
CA THR A 78 -5.13 20.54 9.08
C THR A 78 -4.35 19.76 8.05
N PHE A 79 -4.85 19.74 6.80
CA PHE A 79 -4.10 19.27 5.65
C PHE A 79 -3.26 20.41 5.07
N THR A 80 -1.99 20.14 4.79
CA THR A 80 -1.08 21.07 4.12
C THR A 80 -0.43 20.35 2.95
N PRO A 81 -0.55 20.85 1.71
CA PRO A 81 0.18 20.27 0.58
C PRO A 81 1.69 20.43 0.81
N LEU A 82 2.43 19.35 0.61
CA LEU A 82 3.87 19.27 0.82
C LEU A 82 4.63 19.20 -0.51
N LEU A 83 4.17 18.32 -1.41
CA LEU A 83 4.72 18.16 -2.76
C LEU A 83 3.57 18.04 -3.75
N ASN A 84 3.44 19.02 -4.65
CA ASN A 84 2.36 19.06 -5.64
C ASN A 84 2.70 18.18 -6.86
N ALA A 85 1.69 17.52 -7.42
CA ALA A 85 1.80 16.89 -8.73
C ALA A 85 2.16 17.94 -9.81
N SER A 86 2.94 17.54 -10.82
CA SER A 86 3.39 18.44 -11.88
C SER A 86 3.43 17.71 -13.23
N GLY A 87 2.59 18.13 -14.18
CA GLY A 87 2.46 17.46 -15.46
C GLY A 87 2.03 16.00 -15.28
N ASN A 88 2.83 15.07 -15.77
CA ASN A 88 2.60 13.63 -15.59
C ASN A 88 3.26 13.06 -14.31
N ALA A 89 4.05 13.87 -13.61
CA ALA A 89 4.77 13.44 -12.42
C ALA A 89 3.88 13.50 -11.18
N THR A 90 3.84 12.40 -10.44
CA THR A 90 3.04 12.25 -9.21
C THR A 90 3.93 11.85 -8.04
N TRP A 91 3.62 12.36 -6.86
CA TRP A 91 4.28 11.97 -5.61
C TRP A 91 3.44 10.91 -4.91
N THR A 92 4.05 9.80 -4.54
CA THR A 92 3.34 8.65 -3.98
C THR A 92 4.18 7.90 -2.94
N MET A 93 3.53 6.99 -2.20
CA MET A 93 4.11 6.03 -1.28
C MET A 93 5.15 6.66 -0.32
N PRO A 94 4.78 7.67 0.48
CA PRO A 94 5.68 8.24 1.46
C PRO A 94 6.09 7.20 2.51
N ALA A 95 7.32 7.34 3.00
CA ALA A 95 7.86 6.67 4.16
C ALA A 95 8.64 7.67 5.02
N VAL A 96 8.25 7.81 6.28
CA VAL A 96 8.87 8.76 7.21
C VAL A 96 10.07 8.11 7.90
N SER A 97 11.12 8.89 8.13
CA SER A 97 12.29 8.45 8.89
C SER A 97 11.97 8.26 10.37
N PRO A 98 12.73 7.42 11.10
CA PRO A 98 12.52 7.25 12.55
C PRO A 98 12.62 8.56 13.34
N SER A 99 13.42 9.54 12.86
CA SER A 99 13.53 10.86 13.48
C SER A 99 12.35 11.79 13.18
N GLY A 100 11.52 11.48 12.17
CA GLY A 100 10.42 12.33 11.71
C GLY A 100 10.86 13.56 10.90
N GLN A 101 12.17 13.74 10.67
CA GLN A 101 12.70 14.93 10.01
C GLN A 101 12.70 14.83 8.49
N ASP A 102 12.75 13.59 7.98
CA ASP A 102 12.87 13.32 6.55
C ASP A 102 11.85 12.27 6.11
N LEU A 103 11.54 12.30 4.82
CA LEU A 103 10.72 11.33 4.14
C LEU A 103 11.47 10.78 2.92
N VAL A 104 11.31 9.49 2.67
CA VAL A 104 11.55 8.92 1.34
C VAL A 104 10.20 8.85 0.62
N VAL A 105 10.13 9.45 -0.56
CA VAL A 105 8.90 9.56 -1.36
C VAL A 105 9.18 9.07 -2.77
N VAL A 106 8.23 8.36 -3.38
CA VAL A 106 8.31 7.95 -4.78
C VAL A 106 7.84 9.11 -5.65
N ARG A 107 8.65 9.51 -6.63
CA ARG A 107 8.20 10.34 -7.75
C ARG A 107 7.97 9.45 -8.95
N ARG A 108 6.72 9.23 -9.30
CA ARG A 108 6.32 8.41 -10.43
C ARG A 108 6.14 9.28 -11.66
N GLU A 109 6.81 8.88 -12.73
CA GLU A 109 6.72 9.47 -14.06
C GLU A 109 5.94 8.53 -14.97
N TYR A 110 5.81 8.88 -16.25
CA TYR A 110 5.00 8.11 -17.20
C TYR A 110 5.42 6.62 -17.29
N ALA A 111 6.73 6.33 -17.27
CA ALA A 111 7.25 4.99 -17.54
C ALA A 111 8.41 4.57 -16.62
N TYR A 112 8.60 5.25 -15.49
CA TYR A 112 9.59 4.93 -14.46
C TYR A 112 9.18 5.57 -13.14
N SER A 113 9.86 5.22 -12.05
CA SER A 113 9.75 5.95 -10.79
C SER A 113 11.09 6.03 -10.10
N ASP A 114 11.33 7.15 -9.41
CA ASP A 114 12.54 7.38 -8.64
C ASP A 114 12.19 7.63 -7.16
N LEU A 115 13.11 7.24 -6.28
CA LEU A 115 13.03 7.53 -4.85
C LEU A 115 13.70 8.88 -4.55
N TYR A 116 13.05 9.72 -3.78
CA TYR A 116 13.57 11.03 -3.35
C TYR A 116 13.59 11.12 -1.83
N LEU A 117 14.67 11.68 -1.29
CA LEU A 117 14.76 12.14 0.09
C LEU A 117 14.30 13.59 0.18
N VAL A 118 13.33 13.85 1.05
CA VAL A 118 12.65 15.14 1.20
C VAL A 118 12.58 15.48 2.68
N ASP A 119 12.78 16.75 3.05
CA ASP A 119 12.61 17.18 4.43
C ASP A 119 11.12 17.32 4.83
N ALA A 120 10.85 17.48 6.12
CA ALA A 120 9.50 17.68 6.64
C ALA A 120 8.80 18.97 6.15
N ALA A 121 9.51 19.88 5.46
CA ALA A 121 8.99 21.10 4.84
C ALA A 121 8.69 20.92 3.34
N GLY A 122 9.04 19.78 2.74
CA GLY A 122 8.80 19.48 1.34
C GLY A 122 9.95 19.87 0.41
N ASN A 123 11.12 20.21 0.95
CA ASN A 123 12.29 20.47 0.13
C ASN A 123 12.95 19.16 -0.27
N VAL A 124 13.14 18.96 -1.57
CA VAL A 124 13.90 17.82 -2.09
C VAL A 124 15.37 17.99 -1.70
N GLN A 125 15.84 17.12 -0.82
CA GLN A 125 17.24 17.08 -0.41
C GLN A 125 18.08 16.29 -1.43
N GLN A 126 17.53 15.18 -1.92
CA GLN A 126 18.27 14.27 -2.78
C GLN A 126 17.38 13.39 -3.64
N GLN A 127 17.82 13.10 -4.87
CA GLN A 127 17.36 11.97 -5.66
C GLN A 127 18.20 10.72 -5.32
N LEU A 128 17.55 9.63 -4.91
CA LEU A 128 18.20 8.42 -4.40
C LEU A 128 18.39 7.36 -5.50
N THR A 129 17.46 7.26 -6.46
CA THR A 129 17.56 6.38 -7.63
C THR A 129 17.48 7.18 -8.93
N HIS A 130 17.95 6.60 -10.04
CA HIS A 130 17.99 7.23 -11.36
C HIS A 130 17.58 6.20 -12.40
N ASP A 131 16.29 5.93 -12.44
CA ASP A 131 15.69 4.76 -13.07
C ASP A 131 15.21 5.02 -14.50
N ALA A 132 15.38 6.25 -15.00
CA ALA A 132 15.09 6.61 -16.38
C ALA A 132 16.22 6.19 -17.35
N SER A 133 15.82 5.82 -18.55
CA SER A 133 16.69 5.50 -19.68
C SER A 133 16.18 6.14 -20.97
N SER A 134 17.06 6.31 -21.95
CA SER A 134 16.66 6.71 -23.31
C SER A 134 15.90 5.61 -24.06
N THR A 135 15.97 4.37 -23.55
CA THR A 135 15.23 3.20 -24.05
C THR A 135 14.19 2.83 -23.00
N VAL A 136 12.90 2.97 -23.31
CA VAL A 136 11.83 2.84 -22.30
C VAL A 136 11.81 1.45 -21.66
N GLU A 137 12.22 0.42 -22.39
CA GLU A 137 12.33 -0.97 -21.92
C GLU A 137 13.40 -1.15 -20.84
N ARG A 138 14.32 -0.19 -20.70
CA ARG A 138 15.37 -0.15 -19.68
C ARG A 138 15.02 0.74 -18.50
N ASN A 139 13.84 1.35 -18.49
CA ASN A 139 13.36 2.11 -17.34
C ASN A 139 13.00 1.20 -16.17
N HIS A 140 13.38 1.57 -14.96
CA HIS A 140 13.04 0.83 -13.76
C HIS A 140 11.92 1.50 -12.95
N TRP A 141 11.33 0.72 -12.07
CA TRP A 141 10.31 1.08 -11.10
C TRP A 141 10.84 0.81 -9.71
N ALA A 142 11.00 1.87 -8.92
CA ALA A 142 11.24 1.79 -7.48
C ALA A 142 9.98 2.23 -6.72
N LEU A 143 9.42 1.35 -5.88
CA LEU A 143 8.13 1.55 -5.20
C LEU A 143 8.19 1.16 -3.71
N TYR A 144 7.18 1.57 -2.95
CA TYR A 144 6.97 1.21 -1.54
C TYR A 144 8.22 1.32 -0.64
N PRO A 145 8.89 2.49 -0.59
CA PRO A 145 10.05 2.67 0.26
C PRO A 145 9.70 2.44 1.74
N ARG A 146 10.66 1.94 2.52
CA ARG A 146 10.64 1.87 3.98
C ARG A 146 12.05 2.07 4.52
N LEU A 147 12.14 2.72 5.67
CA LEU A 147 13.38 2.84 6.41
C LEU A 147 13.42 1.78 7.51
N SER A 148 14.61 1.22 7.71
CA SER A 148 14.94 0.43 8.90
C SER A 148 14.78 1.26 10.18
N ALA A 149 14.62 0.58 11.32
CA ALA A 149 14.36 1.24 12.61
C ALA A 149 15.44 2.25 13.04
N ASP A 150 16.68 2.06 12.59
CA ASP A 150 17.80 2.98 12.84
C ASP A 150 17.94 4.07 11.76
N GLY A 151 17.12 4.02 10.69
CA GLY A 151 17.13 4.96 9.58
C GLY A 151 18.31 4.78 8.61
N SER A 152 19.15 3.77 8.79
CA SER A 152 20.41 3.60 8.03
C SER A 152 20.22 2.90 6.68
N THR A 153 19.21 2.04 6.58
CA THR A 153 18.93 1.20 5.42
C THR A 153 17.56 1.52 4.84
N LEU A 154 17.53 1.73 3.53
CA LEU A 154 16.34 1.91 2.71
C LEU A 154 15.95 0.58 2.05
N TRP A 155 14.69 0.20 2.18
CA TRP A 155 14.06 -0.97 1.61
C TRP A 155 12.98 -0.54 0.63
N PHE A 156 12.82 -1.24 -0.48
CA PHE A 156 11.88 -0.87 -1.53
C PHE A 156 11.67 -2.03 -2.51
N ASP A 157 10.60 -1.94 -3.27
CA ASP A 157 10.32 -2.84 -4.40
C ASP A 157 11.03 -2.33 -5.63
N TYR A 158 11.67 -3.24 -6.37
CA TYR A 158 12.43 -2.89 -7.57
C TYR A 158 12.30 -3.98 -8.64
N ASP A 159 12.15 -3.59 -9.91
CA ASP A 159 12.30 -4.51 -11.06
C ASP A 159 13.75 -4.50 -11.56
N PRO A 160 14.58 -5.48 -11.17
CA PRO A 160 15.81 -5.70 -11.91
C PRO A 160 15.45 -6.10 -13.35
N LYS A 161 15.95 -5.34 -14.34
CA LYS A 161 15.76 -5.71 -15.73
C LYS A 161 16.51 -6.99 -16.07
N ASP A 162 15.76 -7.93 -16.64
CA ASP A 162 16.35 -9.08 -17.32
C ASP A 162 16.98 -8.60 -18.64
N VAL A 163 18.28 -8.83 -18.79
CA VAL A 163 19.04 -8.45 -19.98
C VAL A 163 18.61 -9.23 -21.23
N TYR A 164 17.96 -10.38 -21.08
CA TYR A 164 17.45 -11.21 -22.17
C TYR A 164 15.95 -11.01 -22.40
N ASN A 165 15.22 -10.47 -21.42
CA ASN A 165 13.80 -10.18 -21.52
C ASN A 165 13.42 -8.89 -20.77
N SER A 166 13.77 -7.74 -21.35
CA SER A 166 13.52 -6.44 -20.73
C SER A 166 12.03 -6.10 -20.53
N TYR A 167 11.12 -6.84 -21.16
CA TYR A 167 9.66 -6.72 -20.93
C TYR A 167 9.19 -7.42 -19.67
N ASN A 168 10.03 -8.26 -19.06
CA ASN A 168 9.70 -8.92 -17.81
C ASN A 168 9.83 -7.94 -16.64
N VAL A 169 8.69 -7.41 -16.18
CA VAL A 169 8.62 -6.53 -15.01
C VAL A 169 8.18 -7.36 -13.81
N VAL A 170 9.16 -7.84 -13.05
CA VAL A 170 8.92 -8.61 -11.83
C VAL A 170 9.56 -7.88 -10.66
N MET A 171 8.72 -7.42 -9.73
CA MET A 171 9.18 -6.79 -8.49
C MET A 171 9.88 -7.83 -7.60
N ALA A 172 10.97 -7.39 -6.97
CA ALA A 172 11.51 -8.05 -5.79
C ALA A 172 11.77 -7.01 -4.72
N VAL A 173 11.87 -7.45 -3.47
CA VAL A 173 12.30 -6.55 -2.40
C VAL A 173 13.82 -6.39 -2.46
N TRP A 174 14.28 -5.15 -2.43
CA TRP A 174 15.68 -4.77 -2.37
C TRP A 174 15.96 -3.86 -1.18
N SER A 175 17.23 -3.80 -0.78
CA SER A 175 17.71 -2.86 0.22
C SER A 175 19.00 -2.18 -0.23
N MET A 176 19.23 -0.94 0.20
CA MET A 176 20.53 -0.26 0.12
C MET A 176 20.76 0.65 1.33
N PRO A 177 22.01 1.01 1.65
CA PRO A 177 22.26 2.09 2.60
C PRO A 177 21.58 3.38 2.15
N LEU A 178 21.01 4.15 3.07
CA LEU A 178 20.44 5.45 2.77
C LEU A 178 21.56 6.44 2.38
N GLY A 179 21.34 7.21 1.30
CA GLY A 179 22.21 8.31 0.88
C GLY A 179 22.58 8.29 -0.61
N ALA A 180 23.41 9.25 -1.01
CA ALA A 180 23.83 9.42 -2.40
C ALA A 180 24.72 8.29 -2.94
N ASN A 181 24.50 7.96 -4.21
CA ASN A 181 25.30 7.01 -4.98
C ASN A 181 25.40 5.63 -4.32
N LYS A 182 24.32 5.19 -3.65
CA LYS A 182 24.25 3.90 -2.96
C LYS A 182 23.62 2.79 -3.80
N THR A 183 23.14 3.09 -5.01
CA THR A 183 22.53 2.12 -5.93
C THR A 183 23.47 0.94 -6.25
N SER A 184 24.79 1.16 -6.32
CA SER A 184 25.78 0.08 -6.49
C SER A 184 25.88 -0.90 -5.32
N GLN A 185 25.28 -0.57 -4.16
CA GLN A 185 25.27 -1.37 -2.94
C GLN A 185 23.91 -2.03 -2.69
N MET A 186 23.01 -1.98 -3.67
CA MET A 186 21.72 -2.64 -3.62
C MET A 186 21.88 -4.15 -3.44
N ARG A 187 21.04 -4.73 -2.59
CA ARG A 187 20.97 -6.18 -2.31
C ARG A 187 19.55 -6.67 -2.50
N LYS A 188 19.37 -7.71 -3.32
CA LYS A 188 18.09 -8.40 -3.51
C LYS A 188 17.79 -9.27 -2.30
N TRP A 189 16.58 -9.17 -1.76
CA TRP A 189 16.16 -9.91 -0.58
C TRP A 189 15.26 -11.09 -0.87
N THR A 190 14.40 -10.98 -1.88
CA THR A 190 13.37 -11.97 -2.13
C THR A 190 13.45 -12.52 -3.53
N ILE A 191 12.98 -13.76 -3.70
CA ILE A 191 12.93 -14.48 -4.97
C ILE A 191 11.44 -14.55 -5.37
N PRO A 192 10.93 -13.66 -6.24
CA PRO A 192 9.53 -13.65 -6.62
C PRO A 192 9.16 -14.92 -7.41
N ASN A 193 7.89 -15.31 -7.31
CA ASN A 193 7.37 -16.36 -8.19
C ASN A 193 7.22 -15.83 -9.62
N ASP A 194 7.46 -16.69 -10.60
CA ASP A 194 7.30 -16.31 -12.00
C ASP A 194 5.84 -15.96 -12.32
N TYR A 195 5.66 -14.96 -13.18
CA TYR A 195 4.35 -14.54 -13.72
C TYR A 195 3.34 -13.99 -12.69
N THR A 196 3.77 -13.60 -11.49
CA THR A 196 2.86 -13.08 -10.45
C THR A 196 2.92 -11.57 -10.23
N GLY A 197 3.78 -10.87 -10.97
CA GLY A 197 4.04 -9.43 -10.82
C GLY A 197 5.13 -9.10 -9.79
N GLY A 198 5.46 -10.04 -8.91
CA GLY A 198 6.60 -9.96 -8.00
C GLY A 198 6.26 -9.73 -6.53
N ASP A 199 7.29 -9.64 -5.70
CA ASP A 199 7.16 -9.42 -4.26
C ASP A 199 7.12 -7.91 -3.96
N VAL A 200 6.23 -7.47 -3.07
CA VAL A 200 5.98 -6.04 -2.80
C VAL A 200 5.75 -5.71 -1.33
N GLN A 201 5.74 -4.40 -1.01
CA GLN A 201 5.34 -3.83 0.28
C GLN A 201 6.20 -4.34 1.46
N PRO A 202 7.52 -4.08 1.42
CA PRO A 202 8.43 -4.54 2.45
C PRO A 202 8.11 -3.86 3.78
N VAL A 203 8.32 -4.57 4.87
CA VAL A 203 8.26 -4.07 6.24
C VAL A 203 9.52 -4.58 6.95
N PRO A 204 10.58 -3.76 7.00
CA PRO A 204 11.83 -4.18 7.63
C PRO A 204 11.64 -4.36 9.14
N LEU A 205 12.27 -5.40 9.68
CA LEU A 205 12.25 -5.74 11.09
C LEU A 205 13.50 -5.19 11.79
N ALA A 206 13.39 -4.84 13.07
CA ALA A 206 14.53 -4.44 13.89
C ALA A 206 15.59 -5.56 14.03
N SER A 207 15.19 -6.83 13.85
CA SER A 207 16.09 -7.98 13.79
C SER A 207 16.94 -8.06 12.51
N GLY A 208 16.65 -7.24 11.50
CA GLY A 208 17.31 -7.23 10.20
C GLY A 208 16.62 -8.03 9.09
N GLY A 209 15.53 -8.75 9.40
CA GLY A 209 14.69 -9.41 8.39
C GLY A 209 13.67 -8.47 7.73
N VAL A 210 12.86 -9.00 6.82
CA VAL A 210 11.79 -8.25 6.14
C VAL A 210 10.53 -9.09 6.00
N ILE A 211 9.38 -8.50 6.35
CA ILE A 211 8.07 -9.02 5.99
C ILE A 211 7.65 -8.39 4.65
N TYR A 212 7.00 -9.15 3.77
CA TYR A 212 6.56 -8.65 2.46
C TYR A 212 5.33 -9.41 1.97
N THR A 213 4.66 -8.86 0.96
CA THR A 213 3.60 -9.56 0.21
C THR A 213 4.23 -10.32 -0.95
N LYS A 214 3.99 -11.62 -1.02
CA LYS A 214 4.36 -12.50 -2.13
C LYS A 214 3.11 -12.98 -2.83
N TYR A 215 3.13 -13.00 -4.16
CA TYR A 215 2.02 -13.52 -4.95
C TYR A 215 2.33 -14.89 -5.53
N ALA A 216 1.33 -15.76 -5.55
CA ALA A 216 1.38 -17.09 -6.15
C ALA A 216 0.16 -17.34 -7.03
N LEU A 217 0.34 -18.08 -8.14
CA LEU A 217 -0.76 -18.53 -8.98
C LEU A 217 -1.41 -19.77 -8.35
N ASP A 218 -2.67 -19.64 -7.93
CA ASP A 218 -3.55 -20.77 -7.67
C ASP A 218 -4.08 -21.28 -9.03
N THR A 219 -3.49 -22.39 -9.49
CA THR A 219 -3.84 -23.02 -10.77
C THR A 219 -5.21 -23.69 -10.75
N THR A 220 -5.75 -24.03 -9.57
CA THR A 220 -7.07 -24.64 -9.44
C THR A 220 -8.16 -23.57 -9.56
N ALA A 221 -7.96 -22.43 -8.89
CA ALA A 221 -8.89 -21.31 -8.95
C ALA A 221 -8.64 -20.38 -10.16
N ASN A 222 -7.51 -20.53 -10.86
CA ASN A 222 -7.00 -19.61 -11.88
C ASN A 222 -6.95 -18.16 -11.37
N LYS A 223 -6.39 -17.97 -10.18
CA LYS A 223 -6.28 -16.67 -9.50
C LYS A 223 -4.86 -16.45 -9.00
N ILE A 224 -4.44 -15.20 -8.97
CA ILE A 224 -3.23 -14.80 -8.24
C ILE A 224 -3.67 -14.46 -6.82
N LEU A 225 -3.05 -15.09 -5.82
CA LEU A 225 -3.33 -14.87 -4.41
C LEU A 225 -2.09 -14.30 -3.72
N GLY A 226 -2.32 -13.31 -2.86
CA GLY A 226 -1.32 -12.71 -1.98
C GLY A 226 -1.12 -13.53 -0.71
N GLN A 227 0.11 -13.56 -0.24
CA GLN A 227 0.49 -14.20 1.01
C GLN A 227 1.54 -13.33 1.69
N LEU A 228 1.46 -13.20 3.01
CA LEU A 228 2.54 -12.53 3.75
C LEU A 228 3.67 -13.52 3.99
N TRP A 229 4.89 -13.07 3.74
CA TRP A 229 6.12 -13.86 3.89
C TRP A 229 7.14 -13.11 4.73
N LEU A 230 8.05 -13.87 5.34
CA LEU A 230 9.18 -13.38 6.12
C LEU A 230 10.48 -13.90 5.49
N SER A 231 11.43 -13.00 5.25
CA SER A 231 12.81 -13.34 4.85
C SER A 231 13.78 -12.78 5.89
N GLU A 232 14.54 -13.66 6.54
CA GLU A 232 15.53 -13.27 7.56
C GLU A 232 16.88 -12.91 6.96
N ARG A 233 17.13 -13.29 5.70
CA ARG A 233 18.42 -13.09 5.02
C ARG A 233 18.21 -12.76 3.55
N ALA A 234 19.07 -11.88 3.04
CA ALA A 234 19.05 -11.49 1.64
C ALA A 234 19.19 -12.71 0.71
N GLY A 235 18.27 -12.84 -0.25
CA GLY A 235 18.25 -13.91 -1.24
C GLY A 235 17.72 -15.24 -0.73
N SER A 236 17.14 -15.30 0.48
CA SER A 236 16.46 -16.50 0.97
C SER A 236 15.07 -16.66 0.37
N GLU A 237 14.58 -17.90 0.28
CA GLU A 237 13.20 -18.22 -0.15
C GLU A 237 12.14 -17.64 0.81
N GLY A 238 12.52 -17.38 2.06
CA GLY A 238 11.63 -16.95 3.13
C GLY A 238 10.68 -18.05 3.60
N THR A 239 9.79 -17.69 4.52
CA THR A 239 8.73 -18.55 5.04
C THR A 239 7.38 -17.83 5.05
N PRO A 240 6.28 -18.51 4.71
CA PRO A 240 4.96 -17.90 4.76
C PRO A 240 4.53 -17.62 6.21
N LEU A 241 3.93 -16.45 6.43
CA LEU A 241 3.32 -16.03 7.70
C LEU A 241 1.80 -16.27 7.72
N THR A 242 1.15 -16.25 6.55
CA THR A 242 -0.29 -16.52 6.41
C THR A 242 -0.53 -17.70 5.49
N PRO A 243 -1.65 -18.43 5.59
CA PRO A 243 -2.12 -19.34 4.54
C PRO A 243 -2.34 -18.60 3.21
N ALA A 244 -2.10 -19.27 2.08
CA ALA A 244 -2.34 -18.68 0.75
C ALA A 244 -3.83 -18.46 0.46
N SER A 245 -4.71 -19.32 0.98
CA SER A 245 -6.17 -19.22 0.84
C SER A 245 -6.77 -17.95 1.44
N ASP A 246 -6.05 -17.32 2.37
CA ASP A 246 -6.53 -16.13 3.05
C ASP A 246 -6.35 -14.88 2.18
N ASP A 247 -5.51 -14.96 1.14
CA ASP A 247 -5.24 -13.89 0.18
C ASP A 247 -4.91 -12.57 0.89
N CYS A 248 -3.81 -12.58 1.64
CA CYS A 248 -3.40 -11.50 2.53
C CYS A 248 -2.27 -10.65 1.93
N SER A 249 -2.37 -9.34 2.10
CA SER A 249 -1.43 -8.33 1.59
C SER A 249 -1.36 -7.10 2.50
N GLN A 250 -0.57 -6.09 2.10
CA GLN A 250 -0.46 -4.79 2.77
C GLN A 250 -0.12 -4.90 4.26
N PRO A 251 1.00 -5.56 4.61
CA PRO A 251 1.42 -5.71 6.00
C PRO A 251 1.79 -4.36 6.61
N ALA A 252 1.42 -4.15 7.88
CA ALA A 252 1.84 -3.01 8.68
C ALA A 252 2.20 -3.46 10.10
N LEU A 253 3.48 -3.36 10.45
CA LEU A 253 3.98 -3.72 11.77
C LEU A 253 3.72 -2.58 12.77
N SER A 254 3.29 -2.91 13.98
CA SER A 254 3.09 -1.92 15.05
C SER A 254 4.41 -1.30 15.49
N PRO A 255 4.41 -0.08 16.05
CA PRO A 255 5.64 0.59 16.48
C PRO A 255 6.48 -0.20 17.49
N ASP A 256 5.83 -1.03 18.31
CA ASP A 256 6.48 -1.92 19.27
C ASP A 256 6.96 -3.26 18.67
N GLY A 257 6.68 -3.52 17.39
CA GLY A 257 7.08 -4.74 16.69
C GLY A 257 6.30 -6.00 17.08
N GLN A 258 5.25 -5.89 17.90
CA GLN A 258 4.56 -7.04 18.51
C GLN A 258 3.23 -7.41 17.84
N ARG A 259 2.75 -6.59 16.90
CA ARG A 259 1.51 -6.84 16.17
C ARG A 259 1.70 -6.53 14.69
N LEU A 260 1.09 -7.36 13.86
CA LEU A 260 1.04 -7.15 12.42
C LEU A 260 -0.41 -6.93 12.00
N ALA A 261 -0.69 -5.80 11.39
CA ALA A 261 -1.93 -5.54 10.67
C ALA A 261 -1.78 -5.98 9.21
N MET A 262 -2.88 -6.42 8.62
CA MET A 262 -2.91 -6.94 7.24
C MET A 262 -4.31 -6.82 6.65
N ILE A 263 -4.38 -6.82 5.33
CA ILE A 263 -5.62 -6.89 4.55
C ILE A 263 -5.74 -8.28 3.98
N CYS A 264 -6.87 -8.95 4.19
CA CYS A 264 -7.14 -10.27 3.64
C CYS A 264 -8.50 -10.31 2.95
N THR A 265 -8.57 -10.86 1.75
CA THR A 265 -9.79 -10.92 0.93
C THR A 265 -10.43 -12.31 0.91
N GLY A 266 -9.68 -13.35 1.25
CA GLY A 266 -10.09 -14.75 1.02
C GLY A 266 -10.42 -15.04 -0.46
N GLY A 267 -9.79 -14.31 -1.40
CA GLY A 267 -10.05 -14.42 -2.84
C GLY A 267 -11.36 -13.76 -3.30
N THR A 268 -11.94 -12.86 -2.49
CA THR A 268 -13.14 -12.07 -2.79
C THR A 268 -12.83 -10.59 -3.07
N GLN A 269 -13.82 -9.78 -3.43
CA GLN A 269 -13.63 -8.35 -3.68
C GLN A 269 -13.63 -7.49 -2.41
N LEU A 270 -14.26 -7.96 -1.33
CA LEU A 270 -14.34 -7.24 -0.07
C LEU A 270 -13.22 -7.70 0.85
N VAL A 271 -12.67 -6.77 1.62
CA VAL A 271 -11.56 -7.06 2.49
C VAL A 271 -11.99 -7.22 3.94
N THR A 272 -11.15 -7.94 4.67
CA THR A 272 -11.07 -7.90 6.13
C THR A 272 -9.75 -7.25 6.52
N ILE A 273 -9.81 -6.28 7.43
CA ILE A 273 -8.62 -5.76 8.11
C ILE A 273 -8.42 -6.60 9.34
N GLN A 274 -7.27 -7.25 9.45
CA GLN A 274 -6.95 -8.17 10.54
C GLN A 274 -5.68 -7.75 11.25
N VAL A 275 -5.61 -8.07 12.54
CA VAL A 275 -4.40 -7.89 13.35
C VAL A 275 -4.06 -9.21 14.02
N ALA A 276 -2.79 -9.58 13.99
CA ALA A 276 -2.23 -10.71 14.72
C ALA A 276 -1.17 -10.22 15.71
N THR A 277 -0.94 -10.99 16.76
CA THR A 277 0.34 -10.89 17.50
C THR A 277 1.48 -11.40 16.62
N PHE A 278 2.67 -10.84 16.79
CA PHE A 278 3.86 -11.22 16.05
C PHE A 278 5.04 -11.32 17.01
N ASP A 279 5.71 -12.47 17.03
CA ASP A 279 6.84 -12.74 17.93
C ASP A 279 8.22 -12.47 17.30
N GLY A 280 8.24 -11.98 16.06
CA GLY A 280 9.45 -11.81 15.26
C GLY A 280 9.64 -12.87 14.17
N SER A 281 8.93 -14.00 14.27
CA SER A 281 9.06 -15.14 13.36
C SER A 281 7.71 -15.70 12.87
N ALA A 282 6.67 -15.63 13.70
CA ALA A 282 5.37 -16.21 13.42
C ALA A 282 4.22 -15.30 13.90
N LEU A 283 3.04 -15.48 13.27
CA LEU A 283 1.82 -14.83 13.69
C LEU A 283 1.08 -15.69 14.72
N GLY A 284 0.62 -15.06 15.80
CA GLY A 284 -0.29 -15.67 16.75
C GLY A 284 -1.76 -15.52 16.35
N PRO A 285 -2.70 -15.59 17.32
CA PRO A 285 -4.13 -15.47 17.04
C PRO A 285 -4.48 -14.16 16.31
N ARG A 286 -5.34 -14.29 15.30
CA ARG A 286 -5.81 -13.19 14.45
C ARG A 286 -7.16 -12.68 14.91
N GLN A 287 -7.31 -11.36 14.90
CA GLN A 287 -8.54 -10.66 15.20
C GLN A 287 -8.96 -9.85 13.97
N VAL A 288 -10.21 -10.02 13.53
CA VAL A 288 -10.82 -9.17 12.50
C VAL A 288 -11.24 -7.85 13.13
N LEU A 289 -10.74 -6.75 12.60
CA LEU A 289 -11.03 -5.40 13.10
C LEU A 289 -12.13 -4.70 12.32
N ALA A 290 -12.15 -4.89 11.00
CA ALA A 290 -13.17 -4.37 10.11
C ALA A 290 -13.37 -5.35 8.95
N SER A 291 -14.59 -5.43 8.43
CA SER A 291 -14.93 -6.37 7.35
C SER A 291 -16.03 -5.81 6.45
N GLY A 292 -16.14 -6.33 5.22
CA GLY A 292 -17.27 -6.05 4.34
C GLY A 292 -17.18 -4.72 3.59
N GLN A 293 -15.99 -4.13 3.50
CA GLN A 293 -15.73 -2.94 2.70
C GLN A 293 -14.52 -3.15 1.78
N VAL A 294 -14.34 -2.25 0.81
CA VAL A 294 -13.07 -2.08 0.12
C VAL A 294 -12.21 -1.16 0.99
N ALA A 295 -11.02 -1.64 1.37
CA ALA A 295 -10.08 -0.89 2.19
C ALA A 295 -8.63 -1.16 1.76
N ALA A 296 -7.74 -0.24 2.11
CA ALA A 296 -6.32 -0.25 1.75
C ALA A 296 -5.47 0.46 2.81
N GLN A 297 -4.17 0.19 2.78
CA GLN A 297 -3.10 0.93 3.44
C GLN A 297 -3.28 1.08 4.97
N PRO A 298 -3.49 -0.03 5.72
CA PRO A 298 -3.55 0.05 7.17
C PRO A 298 -2.22 0.56 7.71
N THR A 299 -2.27 1.53 8.63
CA THR A 299 -1.08 2.17 9.20
C THR A 299 -1.30 2.41 10.69
N TRP A 300 -0.34 2.00 11.50
CA TRP A 300 -0.43 2.14 12.96
C TRP A 300 -0.25 3.58 13.40
N ALA A 301 -1.03 3.97 14.41
CA ALA A 301 -0.73 5.15 15.21
C ALA A 301 0.62 4.96 15.92
N PRO A 302 1.42 6.02 16.10
CA PRO A 302 2.70 5.93 16.78
C PRO A 302 2.62 5.42 18.23
N ASP A 303 1.46 5.61 18.88
CA ASP A 303 1.17 5.08 20.21
C ASP A 303 0.77 3.58 20.20
N GLY A 304 0.54 2.99 19.03
CA GLY A 304 0.06 1.62 18.85
C GLY A 304 -1.39 1.39 19.30
N LEU A 305 -2.15 2.42 19.66
CA LEU A 305 -3.50 2.27 20.22
C LEU A 305 -4.60 2.26 19.15
N SER A 306 -4.26 2.63 17.91
CA SER A 306 -5.20 2.60 16.80
C SER A 306 -4.51 2.32 15.47
N LEU A 307 -5.31 1.95 14.48
CA LEU A 307 -4.94 1.92 13.07
C LEU A 307 -5.69 3.03 12.34
N VAL A 308 -5.05 3.67 11.36
CA VAL A 308 -5.75 4.34 10.27
C VAL A 308 -5.69 3.49 9.01
N TYR A 309 -6.67 3.65 8.14
CA TYR A 309 -6.72 2.97 6.84
C TYR A 309 -7.57 3.78 5.88
N LEU A 310 -7.42 3.51 4.58
CA LEU A 310 -8.28 4.05 3.55
C LEU A 310 -9.44 3.08 3.32
N ALA A 311 -10.67 3.58 3.27
CA ALA A 311 -11.82 2.77 2.86
C ALA A 311 -12.82 3.57 2.04
N ALA A 312 -13.39 2.90 1.04
CA ALA A 312 -14.38 3.48 0.15
C ALA A 312 -15.71 3.69 0.90
N GLN A 313 -16.35 4.85 0.67
CA GLN A 313 -17.70 5.09 1.18
C GLN A 313 -18.75 4.42 0.28
N GLY A 314 -18.99 3.13 0.50
CA GLY A 314 -19.83 2.31 -0.39
C GLY A 314 -19.09 1.83 -1.63
N ILE A 315 -19.78 1.09 -2.52
CA ILE A 315 -19.15 0.34 -3.63
C ILE A 315 -18.56 1.24 -4.73
N SER A 316 -19.10 2.46 -4.88
CA SER A 316 -18.64 3.46 -5.87
C SER A 316 -18.03 4.71 -5.21
N GLY A 317 -17.71 4.63 -3.91
CA GLY A 317 -17.31 5.79 -3.13
C GLY A 317 -15.83 6.09 -3.21
N HIS A 318 -15.50 7.37 -3.02
CA HIS A 318 -14.15 7.85 -2.84
C HIS A 318 -13.48 7.22 -1.61
N PHE A 319 -12.18 6.95 -1.68
CA PHE A 319 -11.43 6.48 -0.52
C PHE A 319 -11.32 7.58 0.53
N GLN A 320 -11.79 7.28 1.74
CA GLN A 320 -11.73 8.17 2.89
C GLN A 320 -10.76 7.63 3.92
N LEU A 321 -10.26 8.51 4.79
CA LEU A 321 -9.47 8.12 5.95
C LEU A 321 -10.41 7.66 7.06
N TRP A 322 -10.13 6.48 7.62
CA TRP A 322 -10.84 5.89 8.74
C TRP A 322 -9.86 5.57 9.85
N GLN A 323 -10.34 5.56 11.09
CA GLN A 323 -9.61 5.11 12.27
C GLN A 323 -10.32 3.94 12.91
N GLN A 324 -9.57 2.90 13.24
CA GLN A 324 -10.02 1.79 14.06
C GLN A 324 -9.25 1.81 15.39
N PRO A 325 -9.89 2.22 16.51
CA PRO A 325 -9.31 2.07 17.83
C PRO A 325 -9.14 0.60 18.17
N LEU A 326 -8.00 0.25 18.77
CA LEU A 326 -7.77 -1.08 19.33
C LEU A 326 -7.89 -1.03 20.86
N PRO A 327 -8.39 -2.10 21.50
CA PRO A 327 -8.32 -2.20 22.94
C PRO A 327 -6.84 -2.15 23.40
N PRO A 328 -6.56 -1.49 24.54
CA PRO A 328 -5.23 -1.52 25.13
C PRO A 328 -4.82 -2.97 25.41
N ARG A 329 -3.53 -3.27 25.28
CA ARG A 329 -3.02 -4.61 25.54
C ARG A 329 -3.39 -5.01 26.98
N PRO A 330 -3.92 -6.22 27.22
CA PRO A 330 -3.94 -6.77 28.57
C PRO A 330 -2.50 -6.82 29.07
N SER A 331 -2.17 -6.07 30.13
CA SER A 331 -0.83 -6.07 30.70
C SER A 331 -0.37 -7.51 30.97
N PRO A 332 0.88 -7.88 30.69
CA PRO A 332 1.42 -9.16 31.10
C PRO A 332 1.66 -9.15 32.62
N SER A 333 0.58 -9.13 33.42
CA SER A 333 0.65 -9.32 34.87
C SER A 333 -0.72 -9.68 35.44
N ALA A 334 -0.89 -10.99 35.68
CA ALA A 334 -1.75 -11.60 36.72
C ALA A 334 -1.84 -13.14 36.56
N ALA A 335 -1.29 -13.73 35.50
CA ALA A 335 -1.22 -15.19 35.35
C ALA A 335 0.10 -15.77 35.91
N ALA A 336 0.45 -15.39 37.15
CA ALA A 336 1.50 -16.06 37.92
C ALA A 336 1.39 -15.76 39.42
N ALA A 337 0.17 -15.77 39.98
CA ALA A 337 0.04 -16.06 41.40
C ALA A 337 -0.03 -17.59 41.50
N THR A 338 1.10 -18.22 41.84
CA THR A 338 1.14 -19.65 42.17
C THR A 338 0.12 -19.90 43.30
N PRO A 339 -0.93 -20.70 43.10
CA PRO A 339 -1.82 -21.01 44.21
C PRO A 339 -1.05 -21.85 45.22
N ILE A 340 -0.99 -21.37 46.46
CA ILE A 340 -0.60 -22.17 47.63
C ILE A 340 -1.56 -23.36 47.68
N PRO A 341 -1.09 -24.63 47.74
CA PRO A 341 -1.98 -25.78 47.69
C PRO A 341 -2.70 -25.94 49.03
N THR A 342 -3.89 -25.36 49.15
CA THR A 342 -4.83 -25.72 50.22
C THR A 342 -5.63 -26.94 49.75
N ARG A 343 -5.36 -28.11 50.34
CA ARG A 343 -6.14 -29.33 50.10
C ARG A 343 -7.57 -29.14 50.57
N THR A 344 -8.48 -28.89 49.63
CA THR A 344 -9.89 -29.31 49.75
C THR A 344 -10.43 -29.56 48.35
N ALA A 345 -10.88 -30.78 48.10
CA ALA A 345 -11.54 -31.14 46.84
C ALA A 345 -12.92 -30.50 46.80
N ALA A 346 -13.11 -29.54 45.90
CA ALA A 346 -14.41 -29.03 45.49
C ALA A 346 -14.44 -29.05 43.94
N GLU A 347 -15.56 -29.52 43.39
CA GLU A 347 -15.79 -29.70 41.96
C GLU A 347 -15.40 -28.47 41.14
N ALA A 348 -14.64 -28.69 40.06
CA ALA A 348 -14.29 -27.66 39.11
C ALA A 348 -15.56 -27.16 38.41
N SER A 349 -16.00 -25.96 38.77
CA SER A 349 -16.98 -25.21 37.96
C SER A 349 -16.36 -24.87 36.60
N PRO A 350 -17.12 -24.88 35.50
CA PRO A 350 -16.59 -24.52 34.20
C PRO A 350 -16.03 -23.09 34.25
N SER A 351 -14.77 -22.93 33.85
CA SER A 351 -14.15 -21.61 33.66
C SER A 351 -15.06 -20.78 32.76
N PRO A 352 -15.42 -19.53 33.14
CA PRO A 352 -16.22 -18.69 32.27
C PRO A 352 -15.42 -18.45 30.99
N THR A 353 -15.96 -18.90 29.86
CA THR A 353 -15.50 -18.50 28.54
C THR A 353 -15.55 -16.98 28.51
N SER A 354 -14.39 -16.32 28.55
CA SER A 354 -14.32 -14.86 28.48
C SER A 354 -14.87 -14.44 27.12
N THR A 355 -16.10 -13.92 27.10
CA THR A 355 -16.67 -13.31 25.91
C THR A 355 -15.75 -12.17 25.49
N PRO A 356 -15.16 -12.19 24.28
CA PRO A 356 -14.25 -11.13 23.87
C PRO A 356 -14.98 -9.79 23.94
N THR A 357 -14.36 -8.81 24.61
CA THR A 357 -14.90 -7.45 24.65
C THR A 357 -15.11 -6.96 23.21
N PRO A 358 -16.31 -6.48 22.84
CA PRO A 358 -16.57 -6.03 21.48
C PRO A 358 -15.60 -4.91 21.13
N LEU A 359 -15.05 -4.97 19.91
CA LEU A 359 -14.17 -3.93 19.40
C LEU A 359 -14.90 -2.59 19.31
N PRO A 360 -14.22 -1.47 19.58
CA PRO A 360 -14.76 -0.14 19.28
C PRO A 360 -15.14 -0.05 17.79
N ALA A 361 -16.23 0.66 17.51
CA ALA A 361 -16.65 0.88 16.13
C ALA A 361 -15.60 1.73 15.37
N PRO A 362 -15.40 1.50 14.07
CA PRO A 362 -14.57 2.36 13.23
C PRO A 362 -15.11 3.78 13.17
N VAL A 363 -14.22 4.76 13.12
CA VAL A 363 -14.54 6.19 13.04
C VAL A 363 -14.11 6.71 11.67
N GLN A 364 -15.06 7.21 10.89
CA GLN A 364 -14.76 7.93 9.65
C GLN A 364 -14.14 9.29 10.00
N LEU A 365 -12.92 9.55 9.50
CA LEU A 365 -12.20 10.79 9.76
C LEU A 365 -12.46 11.84 8.69
N THR A 366 -12.59 11.44 7.43
CA THR A 366 -12.78 12.35 6.31
C THR A 366 -13.99 11.99 5.45
N THR A 367 -14.50 12.97 4.72
CA THR A 367 -15.58 12.79 3.75
C THR A 367 -15.23 13.54 2.47
N ASN A 368 -15.47 12.92 1.32
CA ASN A 368 -15.30 13.52 -0.01
C ASN A 368 -13.86 13.98 -0.34
N LEU A 369 -12.82 13.26 0.09
CA LEU A 369 -11.40 13.60 -0.18
C LEU A 369 -10.64 12.66 -1.14
N ASP A 370 -11.23 11.53 -1.54
CA ASP A 370 -10.68 10.53 -2.48
C ASP A 370 -9.16 10.28 -2.46
N PHE A 371 -8.65 9.73 -1.36
CA PHE A 371 -7.21 9.46 -1.23
C PHE A 371 -6.74 8.27 -2.09
N ASP A 372 -5.47 8.32 -2.51
CA ASP A 372 -4.88 7.31 -3.38
C ASP A 372 -4.65 5.97 -2.63
N ALA A 373 -5.54 5.00 -2.82
CA ALA A 373 -5.47 3.69 -2.16
C ALA A 373 -4.25 2.82 -2.55
N THR A 374 -3.53 3.20 -3.60
CA THR A 374 -2.28 2.54 -4.02
C THR A 374 -1.05 3.16 -3.35
N SER A 375 -1.19 4.33 -2.72
CA SER A 375 -0.13 5.02 -2.00
C SER A 375 -0.16 4.64 -0.52
N THR A 376 0.97 4.26 0.06
CA THR A 376 1.06 4.05 1.51
C THR A 376 0.77 5.33 2.28
N ILE A 377 0.33 5.18 3.52
CA ILE A 377 0.28 6.26 4.50
C ILE A 377 1.53 6.14 5.38
N ALA A 378 2.17 7.27 5.69
CA ALA A 378 3.23 7.32 6.71
C ALA A 378 2.74 8.09 7.92
N TRP A 379 3.13 7.65 9.13
CA TRP A 379 2.71 8.27 10.38
C TRP A 379 3.86 8.33 11.39
N HIS A 380 4.12 9.52 11.93
CA HIS A 380 5.15 9.78 12.95
C HIS A 380 4.62 10.74 14.03
N VAL A 381 5.33 10.89 15.16
CA VAL A 381 4.93 11.69 16.35
C VAL A 381 5.21 13.18 16.17
#